data_AF-N8XGU6-F1
#
_entry.id   AF-N8XGU6-F1
#
_cell.length_a   1.000
_cell.length_b   1.000
_cell.length_c   1.000
_cell.angle_alpha   90.00
_cell.angle_beta   90.00
_cell.angle_gamma   90.00
#
_symmetry.space_group_name_H-M   'P 1'
#
loop_
_entity.id
_entity.type
_entity.pdbx_description
1 polymer ?
#
loop_
_entity_poly.entity_id
_entity_poly.type
_entity_poly.pdbx_seq_one_letter_code
_entity_poly.pdbx_strand_id
1 'polypeptide(L)'
;MDICSWDWGAIGSIAGAIATFTGAGVALFISWQWKHQKASEVIANEAKKFIVNLSILQSLQSEIHKIIYESNGYNGANKEIDNFKETHKLLNDSAVMLGESLKDTAISHYSTTVMAQAIIFEKDIDKYKNGEISLDKIRLIDPNDAKIITDIYIGYALYKKTI
;
A
#
# COMPACT_ATOMS: atom_id res chain seq x y z
N MET A 1 -1.82 8.31 -20.89
CA MET A 1 -1.76 9.74 -20.58
C MET A 1 -2.88 10.40 -21.35
N ASP A 2 -4.05 10.53 -20.72
CA ASP A 2 -5.07 11.50 -21.08
C ASP A 2 -5.44 12.20 -19.78
N ILE A 3 -4.64 13.24 -19.59
CA ILE A 3 -4.69 14.40 -18.72
C ILE A 3 -5.84 14.45 -17.71
N CYS A 4 -5.43 14.63 -16.45
CA CYS A 4 -6.06 15.50 -15.47
C CYS A 4 -6.23 16.96 -16.00
N SER A 5 -6.73 17.17 -17.22
CA SER A 5 -7.01 18.49 -17.78
C SER A 5 -8.45 18.81 -17.49
N TRP A 6 -8.71 19.20 -16.24
CA TRP A 6 -9.78 20.16 -16.09
C TRP A 6 -9.37 21.42 -16.86
N ASP A 7 -10.26 21.94 -17.70
CA ASP A 7 -10.02 23.16 -18.45
C ASP A 7 -9.97 24.35 -17.48
N TRP A 8 -8.78 24.65 -16.97
CA TRP A 8 -8.49 25.83 -16.15
C TRP A 8 -8.81 27.14 -16.89
N GLY A 9 -8.86 27.11 -18.22
CA GLY A 9 -9.31 28.22 -19.05
C GLY A 9 -10.81 28.50 -18.91
N ALA A 10 -11.63 27.45 -18.81
CA ALA A 10 -13.07 27.58 -18.54
C ALA A 10 -13.38 28.07 -17.11
N ILE A 11 -12.56 27.70 -16.13
CA ILE A 11 -12.68 28.20 -14.75
C ILE A 11 -12.26 29.68 -14.69
N GLY A 12 -11.20 30.06 -15.42
CA GLY A 12 -10.74 31.45 -15.52
C GLY A 12 -11.74 32.39 -16.20
N SER A 13 -12.47 31.91 -17.22
CA SER A 13 -13.48 32.71 -17.92
C SER A 13 -14.73 32.96 -17.07
N ILE A 14 -15.14 32.01 -16.23
CA ILE A 14 -16.23 32.17 -15.25
C ILE A 14 -15.81 33.08 -14.08
N ALA A 15 -14.56 32.98 -13.61
CA ALA A 15 -14.02 33.85 -12.58
C ALA A 15 -13.95 35.32 -13.02
N GLY A 16 -13.64 35.58 -14.30
CA GLY A 16 -13.63 36.92 -14.89
C GLY A 16 -15.01 37.53 -15.08
N ALA A 17 -16.04 36.73 -15.35
CA ALA A 17 -17.39 37.20 -15.66
C ALA A 17 -18.28 37.46 -14.42
N ILE A 18 -17.94 36.91 -13.24
CA ILE A 18 -18.80 36.94 -12.03
C ILE A 18 -18.06 37.50 -10.79
N ALA A 19 -16.92 38.16 -11.01
CA ALA A 19 -15.96 38.62 -9.99
C ALA A 19 -16.54 39.48 -8.83
N THR A 20 -17.76 40.01 -8.95
CA THR A 20 -18.31 40.97 -7.98
C THR A 20 -19.31 40.37 -6.97
N PHE A 21 -19.90 39.19 -7.21
CA PHE A 21 -20.92 38.62 -6.29
C PHE A 21 -20.76 37.12 -5.95
N THR A 22 -19.95 36.35 -6.69
CA THR A 22 -19.78 34.90 -6.47
C THR A 22 -18.34 34.49 -6.12
N GLY A 23 -17.45 35.44 -5.86
CA GLY A 23 -16.02 35.19 -5.60
C GLY A 23 -15.77 34.15 -4.49
N ALA A 24 -16.60 34.14 -3.43
CA ALA A 24 -16.54 33.13 -2.38
C ALA A 24 -16.92 31.73 -2.89
N GLY A 25 -17.94 31.62 -3.76
CA GLY A 25 -18.37 30.35 -4.35
C GLY A 25 -17.33 29.77 -5.30
N VAL A 26 -16.71 30.60 -6.14
CA VAL A 26 -15.63 30.17 -7.04
C VAL A 26 -14.39 29.75 -6.24
N ALA A 27 -14.04 30.51 -5.19
CA ALA A 27 -12.93 30.15 -4.30
C ALA A 27 -13.17 28.83 -3.55
N LEU A 28 -14.39 28.61 -3.03
CA LEU A 28 -14.78 27.34 -2.40
C LEU A 28 -14.73 26.18 -3.39
N PHE A 29 -15.18 26.40 -4.63
CA PHE A 29 -15.10 25.38 -5.68
C PHE A 29 -13.65 25.02 -6.02
N ILE A 30 -12.78 26.00 -6.26
CA ILE A 30 -11.35 25.76 -6.52
C ILE A 30 -10.69 25.06 -5.33
N SER A 31 -10.98 25.51 -4.11
CA SER A 31 -10.45 24.89 -2.89
C SER A 31 -10.88 23.42 -2.75
N TRP A 32 -12.15 23.13 -3.03
CA TRP A 32 -12.68 21.76 -3.04
C TRP A 32 -12.00 20.88 -4.09
N GLN A 33 -11.80 21.42 -5.31
CA GLN A 33 -11.11 20.71 -6.39
C GLN A 33 -9.65 20.41 -6.06
N TRP A 34 -8.90 21.40 -5.56
CA TRP A 34 -7.52 21.20 -5.13
C TRP A 34 -7.42 20.17 -4.01
N LYS A 35 -8.33 20.23 -3.04
CA LYS A 35 -8.39 19.25 -1.95
C LYS A 35 -8.60 17.84 -2.51
N HIS A 36 -9.49 17.67 -3.47
CA HIS A 36 -9.78 16.37 -4.08
C HIS A 36 -8.59 15.83 -4.90
N GLN A 37 -7.92 16.68 -5.67
CA GLN A 37 -6.72 16.31 -6.43
C GLN A 37 -5.58 15.88 -5.48
N LYS A 38 -5.32 16.66 -4.44
CA LYS A 38 -4.26 16.35 -3.48
C LYS A 38 -4.55 15.09 -2.67
N ALA A 39 -5.80 14.86 -2.29
CA ALA A 39 -6.21 13.61 -1.66
C ALA A 39 -5.94 12.41 -2.58
N SER A 40 -6.31 12.51 -3.86
CA SER A 40 -6.08 11.45 -4.85
C SER A 40 -4.59 11.18 -5.10
N GLU A 41 -3.76 12.23 -5.16
CA GLU A 41 -2.30 12.12 -5.30
C GLU A 41 -1.68 11.38 -4.10
N VAL A 42 -2.10 11.73 -2.90
CA VAL A 42 -1.62 11.11 -1.66
C VAL A 42 -2.01 9.62 -1.62
N ILE A 43 -3.27 9.29 -1.94
CA ILE A 43 -3.71 7.88 -1.98
C ILE A 43 -2.98 7.09 -3.07
N ALA A 44 -2.82 7.65 -4.26
CA ALA A 44 -2.10 6.98 -5.34
C ALA A 44 -0.63 6.71 -4.97
N ASN A 45 0.02 7.65 -4.28
CA ASN A 45 1.39 7.47 -3.81
C ASN A 45 1.48 6.41 -2.71
N GLU A 46 0.55 6.43 -1.76
CA GLU A 46 0.53 5.45 -0.67
C GLU A 46 0.20 4.04 -1.17
N ALA A 47 -0.71 3.92 -2.15
CA ALA A 47 -0.99 2.66 -2.82
C ALA A 47 0.26 2.09 -3.52
N LYS A 48 1.08 2.94 -4.16
CA LYS A 48 2.36 2.51 -4.75
C LYS A 48 3.33 1.98 -3.70
N LYS A 49 3.47 2.69 -2.57
CA LYS A 49 4.32 2.23 -1.46
C LYS A 49 3.86 0.88 -0.94
N PHE A 50 2.55 0.71 -0.74
CA PHE A 50 1.98 -0.56 -0.31
C PHE A 50 2.37 -1.70 -1.26
N ILE A 51 2.16 -1.52 -2.57
CA ILE A 51 2.48 -2.52 -3.60
C ILE A 51 3.98 -2.88 -3.56
N VAL A 52 4.85 -1.87 -3.48
CA VAL A 52 6.31 -2.06 -3.46
C VAL A 52 6.72 -2.81 -2.19
N ASN A 53 6.25 -2.38 -1.02
CA ASN A 53 6.58 -3.00 0.26
C ASN A 53 6.08 -4.46 0.31
N LEU A 54 4.87 -4.74 -0.18
CA LEU A 54 4.34 -6.10 -0.25
C LEU A 54 5.20 -7.00 -1.14
N SER A 55 5.64 -6.48 -2.29
CA SER A 55 6.53 -7.21 -3.20
C SER A 55 7.90 -7.49 -2.55
N ILE A 56 8.44 -6.51 -1.82
CA ILE A 56 9.69 -6.67 -1.06
C ILE A 56 9.52 -7.74 0.02
N LEU A 57 8.40 -7.76 0.76
CA LEU A 57 8.13 -8.81 1.76
C LEU A 57 8.13 -10.20 1.14
N GLN A 58 7.45 -10.40 0.00
CA GLN A 58 7.43 -11.69 -0.68
C GLN A 58 8.82 -12.13 -1.15
N SER A 59 9.63 -11.18 -1.64
CA SER A 59 11.03 -11.42 -2.01
C SER A 59 11.86 -11.83 -0.78
N LEU A 60 11.74 -11.09 0.32
CA LEU A 60 12.45 -11.37 1.57
C LEU A 60 12.05 -12.73 2.16
N GLN A 61 10.76 -13.11 2.12
CA GLN A 61 10.32 -14.45 2.52
C GLN A 61 11.03 -15.56 1.76
N SER A 62 11.14 -15.39 0.45
CA SER A 62 11.82 -16.36 -0.43
C SER A 62 13.32 -16.41 -0.13
N GLU A 63 13.95 -15.27 0.10
CA GLU A 63 15.37 -15.15 0.42
C GLU A 63 15.70 -15.75 1.79
N ILE A 64 14.92 -15.44 2.83
CA ILE A 64 15.03 -16.02 4.16
C ILE A 64 14.91 -17.54 4.07
N HIS A 65 13.89 -18.05 3.38
CA HIS A 65 13.68 -19.49 3.24
C HIS A 65 14.85 -20.17 2.53
N LYS A 66 15.37 -19.55 1.46
CA LYS A 66 16.55 -20.01 0.73
C LYS A 66 17.80 -20.04 1.62
N ILE A 67 18.08 -18.95 2.33
CA ILE A 67 19.26 -18.85 3.19
C ILE A 67 19.19 -19.88 4.31
N ILE A 68 18.03 -20.04 4.96
CA ILE A 68 17.86 -21.03 6.03
C ILE A 68 18.10 -22.44 5.50
N TYR A 69 17.60 -22.76 4.29
CA TYR A 69 17.79 -24.04 3.65
C TYR A 69 19.24 -24.31 3.23
N GLU A 70 19.92 -23.33 2.62
CA GLU A 70 21.27 -23.50 2.07
C GLU A 70 22.38 -23.38 3.13
N SER A 71 22.21 -22.49 4.11
CA SER A 71 23.21 -22.20 5.15
C SER A 71 22.96 -22.93 6.47
N ASN A 72 21.91 -23.76 6.54
CA ASN A 72 21.56 -24.62 7.66
C ASN A 72 21.35 -23.86 8.99
N GLY A 73 21.01 -22.57 8.95
CA GLY A 73 20.93 -21.78 10.18
C GLY A 73 20.25 -20.42 10.07
N TYR A 74 19.40 -20.14 11.04
CA TYR A 74 18.72 -18.85 11.25
C TYR A 74 19.69 -17.65 11.23
N ASN A 75 20.90 -17.80 11.78
CA ASN A 75 21.87 -16.71 11.91
C ASN A 75 22.30 -16.13 10.56
N GLY A 76 22.28 -16.92 9.48
CA GLY A 76 22.60 -16.44 8.13
C GLY A 76 21.55 -15.50 7.55
N ALA A 77 20.30 -15.62 8.00
CA ALA A 77 19.16 -14.83 7.50
C ALA A 77 18.78 -13.66 8.40
N ASN A 78 19.56 -13.39 9.46
CA ASN A 78 19.20 -12.38 10.48
C ASN A 78 18.95 -10.99 9.89
N LYS A 79 19.79 -10.58 8.94
CA LYS A 79 19.69 -9.28 8.28
C LYS A 79 18.39 -9.19 7.47
N GLU A 80 18.06 -10.25 6.74
CA GLU A 80 16.87 -10.35 5.89
C GLU A 80 15.61 -10.42 6.75
N ILE A 81 15.67 -11.08 7.90
CA ILE A 81 14.60 -11.11 8.91
C ILE A 81 14.36 -9.72 9.50
N ASP A 82 15.42 -8.98 9.83
CA ASP A 82 15.30 -7.60 10.33
C ASP A 82 14.71 -6.66 9.26
N ASN A 83 15.17 -6.78 8.01
CA ASN A 83 14.60 -6.06 6.87
C ASN A 83 13.13 -6.42 6.64
N PHE A 84 12.75 -7.68 6.87
CA PHE A 84 11.37 -8.13 6.75
C PHE A 84 10.48 -7.41 7.79
N LYS A 85 10.93 -7.36 9.05
CA LYS A 85 10.21 -6.68 10.14
C LYS A 85 10.06 -5.18 9.87
N GLU A 86 11.11 -4.53 9.36
CA GLU A 86 11.05 -3.11 8.99
C GLU A 86 10.06 -2.87 7.84
N THR A 87 10.16 -3.67 6.77
CA THR A 87 9.27 -3.55 5.61
C THR A 87 7.83 -3.84 5.99
N HIS A 88 7.59 -4.80 6.90
CA HIS A 88 6.25 -5.13 7.38
C HIS A 88 5.63 -3.97 8.14
N LYS A 89 6.41 -3.26 8.96
CA LYS A 89 5.95 -2.02 9.61
C LYS A 89 5.55 -0.95 8.59
N LEU A 90 6.38 -0.73 7.57
CA LEU A 90 6.08 0.24 6.51
C LEU A 90 4.82 -0.15 5.72
N LEU A 91 4.63 -1.44 5.44
CA LEU A 91 3.43 -1.94 4.79
C LEU A 91 2.19 -1.69 5.66
N ASN A 92 2.27 -1.96 6.96
CA ASN A 92 1.18 -1.75 7.91
C ASN A 92 0.79 -0.26 8.01
N ASP A 93 1.77 0.65 8.04
CA ASP A 93 1.51 2.09 8.06
C ASP A 93 0.72 2.53 6.80
N SER A 94 1.13 2.05 5.61
CA SER A 94 0.39 2.28 4.36
C SER A 94 -1.01 1.66 4.40
N ALA A 95 -1.15 0.44 4.94
CA ALA A 95 -2.41 -0.29 5.01
C ALA A 95 -3.45 0.45 5.86
N VAL A 96 -3.05 0.92 7.05
CA VAL A 96 -3.91 1.68 7.97
C VAL A 96 -4.36 2.98 7.31
N MET A 97 -3.42 3.73 6.72
CA MET A 97 -3.73 4.99 6.05
C MET A 97 -4.72 4.79 4.89
N LEU A 98 -4.49 3.79 4.04
CA LEU A 98 -5.36 3.50 2.90
C LEU A 98 -6.72 2.96 3.35
N GLY A 99 -6.76 2.13 4.40
CA GLY A 99 -7.99 1.59 4.96
C GLY A 99 -8.92 2.68 5.48
N GLU A 100 -8.38 3.62 6.29
CA GLU A 100 -9.12 4.77 6.81
C GLU A 100 -9.59 5.72 5.70
N SER A 101 -8.77 5.89 4.65
CA SER A 101 -9.06 6.83 3.57
C SER A 101 -10.09 6.31 2.57
N LEU A 102 -10.08 5.01 2.26
CA LEU A 102 -10.89 4.43 1.17
C LEU A 102 -12.20 3.78 1.67
N LYS A 103 -12.25 3.32 2.93
CA LYS A 103 -13.42 2.64 3.53
C LYS A 103 -14.00 1.51 2.65
N ASP A 104 -13.17 0.89 1.84
CA ASP A 104 -13.53 -0.22 0.97
C ASP A 104 -13.34 -1.55 1.71
N THR A 105 -14.39 -2.36 1.77
CA THR A 105 -14.40 -3.63 2.52
C THR A 105 -13.44 -4.65 1.95
N ALA A 106 -13.24 -4.67 0.62
CA ALA A 106 -12.28 -5.58 -0.01
C ALA A 106 -10.84 -5.16 0.32
N ILE A 107 -10.55 -3.86 0.30
CA ILE A 107 -9.25 -3.32 0.72
C ILE A 107 -8.98 -3.69 2.17
N SER A 108 -9.92 -3.41 3.07
CA SER A 108 -9.78 -3.75 4.49
C SER A 108 -9.55 -5.25 4.69
N HIS A 109 -10.32 -6.10 4.01
CA HIS A 109 -10.18 -7.54 4.11
C HIS A 109 -8.81 -8.03 3.63
N TYR A 110 -8.45 -7.78 2.37
CA TYR A 110 -7.23 -8.36 1.80
C TYR A 110 -5.96 -7.73 2.39
N SER A 111 -5.96 -6.42 2.70
CA SER A 111 -4.83 -5.81 3.42
C SER A 111 -4.64 -6.44 4.79
N THR A 112 -5.71 -6.69 5.54
CA THR A 112 -5.62 -7.36 6.85
C THR A 112 -5.14 -8.81 6.71
N THR A 113 -5.59 -9.53 5.67
CA THR A 113 -5.15 -10.90 5.39
C THR A 113 -3.65 -10.97 5.14
N VAL A 114 -3.10 -10.15 4.24
CA VAL A 114 -1.66 -10.19 3.94
C VAL A 114 -0.81 -9.73 5.13
N MET A 115 -1.29 -8.77 5.94
CA MET A 115 -0.62 -8.37 7.18
C MET A 115 -0.63 -9.50 8.22
N ALA A 116 -1.77 -10.18 8.38
CA ALA A 116 -1.86 -11.31 9.29
C ALA A 116 -0.93 -12.46 8.87
N GLN A 117 -0.81 -12.71 7.57
CA GLN A 117 0.13 -13.69 7.02
C GLN A 117 1.59 -13.28 7.27
N ALA A 118 1.94 -11.99 7.14
CA ALA A 118 3.27 -11.48 7.48
C ALA A 118 3.60 -11.68 8.98
N ILE A 119 2.65 -11.38 9.88
CA ILE A 119 2.79 -11.63 11.33
C ILE A 119 2.99 -13.12 11.60
N ILE A 120 2.23 -13.97 10.91
CA ILE A 120 2.33 -15.43 11.05
C ILE A 120 3.72 -15.90 10.61
N PHE A 121 4.23 -15.39 9.49
CA PHE A 121 5.57 -15.71 9.01
C PHE A 121 6.65 -15.34 10.05
N GLU A 122 6.61 -14.13 10.61
CA GLU A 122 7.54 -13.72 11.67
C GLU A 122 7.51 -14.66 12.88
N LYS A 123 6.31 -15.02 13.33
CA LYS A 123 6.13 -15.96 14.44
C LYS A 123 6.66 -17.36 14.12
N ASP A 124 6.44 -17.83 12.90
CA ASP A 124 6.92 -19.14 12.47
C ASP A 124 8.46 -19.14 12.37
N ILE A 125 9.07 -18.03 11.94
CA ILE A 125 10.53 -17.83 11.95
C ILE A 125 11.11 -17.88 13.38
N ASP A 126 10.46 -17.22 14.34
CA ASP A 126 10.87 -17.27 15.75
C ASP A 126 10.71 -18.69 16.35
N LYS A 127 9.64 -19.40 16.00
CA LYS A 127 9.44 -20.80 16.39
C LYS A 127 10.50 -21.73 15.80
N TYR A 128 10.87 -21.52 14.54
CA TYR A 128 11.94 -22.25 13.89
C TYR A 128 13.27 -22.02 14.62
N LYS A 129 13.59 -20.78 14.97
CA LYS A 129 14.77 -20.43 15.77
C LYS A 129 14.82 -21.18 17.11
N ASN A 130 13.67 -21.38 17.75
CA ASN A 130 13.56 -22.11 19.02
C ASN A 130 13.53 -23.64 18.85
N GLY A 131 13.54 -24.16 17.62
CA GLY A 131 13.42 -25.59 17.31
C GLY A 131 12.02 -26.16 17.52
N GLU A 132 10.99 -25.32 17.59
CA GLU A 132 9.60 -25.74 17.81
C GLU A 132 8.92 -26.26 16.54
N ILE A 133 9.34 -25.76 15.37
CA ILE A 133 8.82 -26.18 14.06
C ILE A 133 9.95 -26.40 13.06
N SER A 134 9.71 -27.22 12.06
CA SER A 134 10.59 -27.41 10.91
C SER A 134 10.36 -26.33 9.84
N LEU A 135 11.36 -26.14 8.98
CA LEU A 135 11.35 -25.12 7.92
C LEU A 135 10.15 -25.24 6.97
N ASP A 136 9.72 -26.46 6.62
CA ASP A 136 8.59 -26.73 5.74
C ASP A 136 7.23 -26.29 6.33
N LYS A 137 7.18 -26.01 7.63
CA LYS A 137 5.97 -25.54 8.33
C LYS A 137 5.86 -24.03 8.40
N ILE A 138 6.89 -23.29 7.94
CA ILE A 138 6.84 -21.84 7.91
C ILE A 138 5.84 -21.39 6.85
N ARG A 139 4.81 -20.67 7.28
CA ARG A 139 3.77 -20.17 6.39
C ARG A 139 4.20 -18.87 5.73
N LEU A 140 4.04 -18.80 4.42
CA LEU A 140 4.37 -17.63 3.61
C LEU A 140 3.10 -16.80 3.33
N ILE A 141 3.29 -15.56 2.84
CA ILE A 141 2.17 -14.76 2.33
C ILE A 141 1.62 -15.45 1.07
N ASP A 142 0.30 -15.62 1.01
CA ASP A 142 -0.36 -16.26 -0.12
C ASP A 142 -0.22 -15.36 -1.37
N PRO A 143 0.35 -15.89 -2.48
CA PRO A 143 0.52 -15.10 -3.70
C PRO A 143 -0.80 -14.59 -4.30
N ASN A 144 -1.90 -15.32 -4.13
CA ASN A 144 -3.21 -14.90 -4.63
C ASN A 144 -3.77 -13.74 -3.82
N ASP A 145 -3.71 -13.82 -2.49
CA ASP A 145 -4.16 -12.72 -1.63
C ASP A 145 -3.35 -11.45 -1.90
N ALA A 146 -2.03 -11.59 -2.01
CA ALA A 146 -1.12 -10.51 -2.36
C ALA A 146 -1.42 -9.92 -3.75
N LYS A 147 -1.72 -10.77 -4.73
CA LYS A 147 -2.11 -10.33 -6.07
C LYS A 147 -3.43 -9.56 -6.06
N ILE A 148 -4.45 -10.06 -5.36
CA ILE A 148 -5.77 -9.42 -5.33
C ILE A 148 -5.66 -8.01 -4.76
N ILE A 149 -4.97 -7.83 -3.63
CA ILE A 149 -4.82 -6.50 -3.03
C ILE A 149 -3.94 -5.58 -3.91
N THR A 150 -2.93 -6.14 -4.56
CA THR A 150 -2.09 -5.41 -5.52
C THR A 150 -2.92 -4.91 -6.70
N ASP A 151 -3.77 -5.75 -7.30
CA ASP A 151 -4.64 -5.37 -8.42
C ASP A 151 -5.62 -4.25 -8.02
N ILE A 152 -6.16 -4.30 -6.80
CA ILE A 152 -7.01 -3.23 -6.26
C ILE A 152 -6.22 -1.93 -6.14
N TYR A 153 -5.04 -1.96 -5.52
CA TYR A 153 -4.21 -0.77 -5.32
C TYR A 153 -3.60 -0.23 -6.62
N ILE A 154 -3.36 -1.06 -7.63
CA ILE A 154 -2.98 -0.61 -8.98
C ILE A 154 -4.05 0.33 -9.56
N GLY A 155 -5.33 0.03 -9.31
CA GLY A 155 -6.44 0.90 -9.70
C GLY A 155 -6.30 2.33 -9.14
N TYR A 156 -5.92 2.47 -7.87
CA TYR A 156 -5.69 3.76 -7.23
C TYR A 156 -4.35 4.39 -7.65
N ALA A 157 -3.28 3.61 -7.73
CA ALA A 157 -1.95 4.05 -8.14
C ALA A 157 -1.90 4.62 -9.57
N LEU A 158 -2.78 4.13 -10.44
CA LEU A 158 -2.95 4.58 -11.82
C LEU A 158 -4.06 5.62 -12.01
N TYR A 159 -4.64 6.13 -10.92
CA TYR A 159 -5.77 7.09 -10.95
C TYR A 159 -7.01 6.58 -11.72
N LYS A 160 -7.16 5.26 -11.83
CA LYS A 160 -8.35 4.64 -12.45
C LYS A 160 -9.54 4.60 -11.50
N LYS A 161 -9.28 4.65 -10.19
CA LYS A 161 -10.28 4.77 -9.14
C LYS A 161 -10.12 6.12 -8.45
N THR A 162 -11.20 6.88 -8.36
CA THR A 162 -11.30 8.14 -7.61
C THR A 162 -11.88 7.91 -6.22
N ILE A 163 -11.59 8.86 -5.32
CA ILE A 163 -12.04 8.88 -3.92
C ILE A 163 -13.50 9.34 -3.84
#